data_AF-A0A1Z5JWV8-F1
#
_entry.id   AF-A0A1Z5JWV8-F1
#
_cell.length_a   1.000
_cell.length_b   1.000
_cell.length_c   1.000
_cell.angle_alpha   90.00
_cell.angle_beta   90.00
_cell.angle_gamma   90.00
#
_symmetry.space_group_name_H-M   'P 1'
#
loop_
_entity.id
_entity.type
_entity.pdbx_description
1 polymer ?
#
loop_
_entity_poly.entity_id
_entity_poly.type
_entity_poly.pdbx_seq_one_letter_code
_entity_poly.pdbx_strand_id
1 'polypeptide(L)'
;MERNSNSYRNNHRRTQRLRPQLLLLFVISCLHRLSAVHSFAPPPQPRHSPMIHQRYSTPLYASRWGIRSKIKSFVSRIVRTKTNHSPELIAIDEPVNASSTTALIDDSKKQETTPINDETEIPTPQSTRSTTTNQIDLTGSWKLLVDDAFLQQYQDYLTKLGQPFWVRSIALSIVARTTEETQQTRQGESLWIKGTNVRGTWERTLLTTTSNATLTTADGETVQYEAWWEGPVHVSWLRGVQKYGGGSFESRRFLTPAGSLVCESTFHPNDATRDTACVTWTFVKEQ
;
A
#
# COMPACT_ATOMS: atom_id res chain seq x y z
N MET A 1 -13.07 -61.57 23.75
CA MET A 1 -13.51 -60.31 24.40
C MET A 1 -12.60 -59.19 23.91
N GLU A 2 -12.94 -58.66 22.73
CA GLU A 2 -12.20 -57.56 22.10
C GLU A 2 -12.75 -56.22 22.63
N ARG A 3 -11.87 -55.37 23.17
CA ARG A 3 -12.23 -54.00 23.57
C ARG A 3 -12.15 -53.10 22.36
N ASN A 4 -13.31 -52.60 21.99
CA ASN A 4 -13.54 -51.72 20.86
C ASN A 4 -13.14 -50.28 21.24
N SER A 5 -12.28 -49.70 20.42
CA SER A 5 -11.90 -48.28 20.41
C SER A 5 -13.07 -47.43 19.92
N ASN A 6 -13.39 -46.32 20.59
CA ASN A 6 -14.03 -45.20 19.89
C ASN A 6 -13.70 -43.85 20.52
N SER A 7 -12.94 -43.09 19.73
CA SER A 7 -12.52 -41.72 19.92
C SER A 7 -13.63 -40.80 19.41
N TYR A 8 -14.19 -39.95 20.28
CA TYR A 8 -15.06 -38.84 19.88
C TYR A 8 -14.32 -37.51 20.08
N ARG A 9 -13.62 -37.06 19.03
CA ARG A 9 -13.16 -35.67 18.90
C ARG A 9 -14.28 -34.84 18.30
N ASN A 10 -14.99 -34.09 19.14
CA ASN A 10 -15.94 -33.07 18.71
C ASN A 10 -15.19 -31.82 18.22
N ASN A 11 -15.07 -31.67 16.91
CA ASN A 11 -14.64 -30.42 16.28
C ASN A 11 -15.84 -29.47 16.12
N HIS A 12 -16.01 -28.54 17.07
CA HIS A 12 -16.87 -27.38 16.89
C HIS A 12 -16.25 -26.40 15.87
N ARG A 13 -16.65 -26.51 14.60
CA ARG A 13 -16.50 -25.42 13.63
C ARG A 13 -17.50 -24.32 13.98
N ARG A 14 -17.06 -23.34 14.78
CA ARG A 14 -17.73 -22.03 14.87
C ARG A 14 -17.49 -21.29 13.55
N THR A 15 -18.47 -21.32 12.66
CA THR A 15 -18.62 -20.32 11.60
C THR A 15 -18.92 -18.97 12.24
N GLN A 16 -17.89 -18.16 12.45
CA GLN A 16 -18.07 -16.75 12.79
C GLN A 16 -18.67 -16.04 11.57
N ARG A 17 -19.95 -15.67 11.65
CA ARG A 17 -20.56 -14.69 10.75
C ARG A 17 -19.90 -13.34 11.04
N LEU A 18 -18.92 -12.97 10.21
CA LEU A 18 -18.32 -11.63 10.22
C LEU A 18 -19.40 -10.59 9.89
N ARG A 19 -19.60 -9.65 10.81
CA ARG A 19 -20.52 -8.52 10.63
C ARG A 19 -20.00 -7.59 9.53
N PRO A 20 -20.85 -7.08 8.62
CA PRO A 20 -20.44 -6.28 7.45
C PRO A 20 -19.98 -4.85 7.77
N GLN A 21 -19.83 -4.48 9.04
CA GLN A 21 -19.40 -3.14 9.48
C GLN A 21 -17.90 -3.05 9.80
N LEU A 22 -17.15 -4.15 9.80
CA LEU A 22 -15.72 -4.16 10.15
C LEU A 22 -14.77 -4.20 8.95
N LEU A 23 -15.30 -4.34 7.72
CA LEU A 23 -14.49 -4.51 6.51
C LEU A 23 -14.12 -3.18 5.82
N LEU A 24 -14.69 -2.06 6.31
CA LEU A 24 -14.55 -0.70 5.78
C LEU A 24 -13.38 0.07 6.43
N LEU A 25 -12.30 -0.62 6.77
CA LEU A 25 -11.05 -0.08 7.33
C LEU A 25 -9.82 -0.40 6.47
N PHE A 26 -9.99 -0.85 5.22
CA PHE A 26 -8.94 -1.60 4.52
C PHE A 26 -8.27 -0.90 3.33
N VAL A 27 -8.58 0.39 3.14
CA VAL A 27 -7.72 1.40 2.45
C VAL A 27 -7.36 2.51 3.45
N ILE A 28 -7.54 2.24 4.74
CA ILE A 28 -7.84 3.20 5.79
C ILE A 28 -6.95 2.92 6.98
N SER A 29 -5.95 3.77 7.15
CA SER A 29 -5.44 4.03 8.48
C SER A 29 -5.00 5.48 8.61
N CYS A 30 -5.99 6.36 8.61
CA CYS A 30 -5.80 7.74 9.05
C CYS A 30 -6.71 8.14 10.21
N LEU A 31 -7.38 7.21 10.90
CA LEU A 31 -8.18 7.54 12.07
C LEU A 31 -8.12 6.41 13.10
N HIS A 32 -7.22 6.54 14.08
CA HIS A 32 -7.50 6.37 15.53
C HIS A 32 -6.22 6.53 16.36
N ARG A 33 -5.98 7.76 16.87
CA ARG A 33 -5.57 8.06 18.26
C ARG A 33 -5.48 9.58 18.47
N LEU A 34 -6.63 10.21 18.73
CA LEU A 34 -6.68 11.39 19.59
C LEU A 34 -6.94 10.86 21.00
N SER A 35 -5.90 10.78 21.82
CA SER A 35 -5.92 10.90 23.30
C SER A 35 -4.52 10.65 23.87
N ALA A 36 -3.70 11.69 23.88
CA ALA A 36 -2.75 11.97 24.96
C ALA A 36 -2.53 13.48 24.96
N VAL A 37 -3.31 14.14 25.81
CA VAL A 37 -3.23 15.56 26.13
C VAL A 37 -1.84 15.82 26.72
N HIS A 38 -1.00 16.58 26.03
CA HIS A 38 0.07 17.31 26.70
C HIS A 38 -0.57 18.51 27.42
N SER A 39 -0.74 18.38 28.73
CA SER A 39 -0.97 19.52 29.61
C SER A 39 0.29 20.38 29.63
N PHE A 40 0.37 21.38 28.74
CA PHE A 40 1.28 22.51 28.91
C PHE A 40 0.55 23.60 29.70
N ALA A 41 1.12 23.95 30.85
CA ALA A 41 0.68 25.06 31.67
C ALA A 41 0.79 26.39 30.88
N PRO A 42 -0.17 27.31 31.02
CA PRO A 42 -0.11 28.60 30.36
C PRO A 42 0.96 29.50 31.01
N PRO A 43 1.73 30.29 30.24
CA PRO A 43 2.57 31.33 30.79
C PRO A 43 1.73 32.52 31.30
N PRO A 44 2.21 33.27 32.31
CA PRO A 44 1.48 34.38 32.91
C PRO A 44 1.40 35.58 31.94
N GLN A 45 0.22 36.20 31.87
CA GLN A 45 -0.02 37.43 31.11
C GLN A 45 0.38 38.69 31.89
N PRO A 46 0.98 39.70 31.24
CA PRO A 46 0.94 41.08 31.70
C PRO A 46 -0.29 41.83 31.15
N ARG A 47 -0.83 42.71 31.99
CA ARG A 47 -2.08 43.46 31.81
C ARG A 47 -1.91 44.78 31.05
N HIS A 48 -3.04 45.21 30.45
CA HIS A 48 -3.49 46.58 30.10
C HIS A 48 -2.80 47.30 28.93
N SER A 49 -3.44 48.09 28.04
CA SER A 49 -4.83 48.41 27.61
C SER A 49 -4.66 49.24 26.27
N PRO A 50 -5.60 50.06 25.76
CA PRO A 50 -6.53 49.71 24.67
C PRO A 50 -6.50 50.63 23.41
N MET A 51 -7.36 50.27 22.45
CA MET A 51 -8.00 51.06 21.38
C MET A 51 -7.19 51.50 20.14
N ILE A 52 -7.68 51.12 18.95
CA ILE A 52 -8.38 52.02 18.00
C ILE A 52 -9.08 51.19 16.90
N HIS A 53 -10.28 51.64 16.51
CA HIS A 53 -11.15 51.12 15.45
C HIS A 53 -10.53 51.18 14.05
N GLN A 54 -10.89 50.22 13.17
CA GLN A 54 -11.50 50.56 11.87
C GLN A 54 -12.19 49.36 11.21
N ARG A 55 -13.43 49.59 10.80
CA ARG A 55 -14.29 48.72 9.98
C ARG A 55 -13.93 48.93 8.51
N TYR A 56 -13.85 47.86 7.71
CA TYR A 56 -14.32 47.88 6.33
C TYR A 56 -14.84 46.50 5.91
N SER A 57 -15.96 46.53 5.22
CA SER A 57 -16.81 45.44 4.72
C SER A 57 -16.58 45.22 3.22
N THR A 58 -16.42 43.95 2.80
CA THR A 58 -16.93 43.21 1.59
C THR A 58 -16.99 43.90 0.20
N PRO A 59 -16.95 43.19 -0.97
CA PRO A 59 -17.46 41.82 -1.19
C PRO A 59 -16.73 40.91 -2.23
N LEU A 60 -17.15 39.63 -2.19
CA LEU A 60 -17.40 38.67 -3.28
C LEU A 60 -16.69 38.86 -4.63
N TYR A 61 -15.87 37.86 -5.01
CA TYR A 61 -15.67 37.49 -6.41
C TYR A 61 -15.95 36.00 -6.62
N ALA A 62 -16.91 35.74 -7.51
CA ALA A 62 -17.31 34.43 -7.99
C ALA A 62 -16.82 34.28 -9.43
N SER A 63 -16.11 33.20 -9.75
CA SER A 63 -15.96 32.63 -11.10
C SER A 63 -15.46 31.19 -10.89
N ARG A 64 -16.20 30.09 -11.10
CA ARG A 64 -16.97 29.61 -12.27
C ARG A 64 -16.07 29.14 -13.43
N TRP A 65 -15.44 27.98 -13.25
CA TRP A 65 -15.16 26.94 -14.26
C TRP A 65 -15.39 25.60 -13.54
N GLY A 66 -16.12 24.60 -14.02
CA GLY A 66 -16.51 24.31 -15.39
C GLY A 66 -16.17 22.87 -15.79
N ILE A 67 -16.18 21.88 -14.88
CA ILE A 67 -16.12 20.45 -15.24
C ILE A 67 -17.14 19.69 -14.40
N ARG A 68 -18.39 19.66 -14.88
CA ARG A 68 -19.37 18.63 -14.51
C ARG A 68 -19.42 17.61 -15.63
N SER A 69 -19.64 16.37 -15.21
CA SER A 69 -20.35 15.29 -15.91
C SER A 69 -19.47 14.18 -16.45
N LYS A 70 -19.32 13.11 -15.64
CA LYS A 70 -19.50 11.69 -16.06
C LYS A 70 -19.20 10.63 -14.98
N ILE A 71 -19.19 10.95 -13.67
CA ILE A 71 -19.02 9.93 -12.60
C ILE A 71 -20.16 9.98 -11.56
N LYS A 72 -21.42 10.16 -12.02
CA LYS A 72 -22.60 10.07 -11.14
C LYS A 72 -23.60 8.96 -11.51
N SER A 73 -23.30 8.14 -12.53
CA SER A 73 -24.23 7.10 -13.00
C SER A 73 -23.90 5.67 -12.57
N PHE A 74 -22.73 5.40 -11.98
CA PHE A 74 -22.31 4.00 -11.77
C PHE A 74 -22.56 3.46 -10.35
N VAL A 75 -22.69 4.33 -9.34
CA VAL A 75 -22.79 3.90 -7.92
C VAL A 75 -24.24 3.76 -7.44
N SER A 76 -25.24 4.29 -8.15
CA SER A 76 -26.66 4.17 -7.78
C SER A 76 -27.38 2.92 -8.31
N ARG A 77 -26.70 2.04 -9.07
CA ARG A 77 -27.31 0.84 -9.69
C ARG A 77 -27.00 -0.50 -8.99
N ILE A 78 -26.15 -0.53 -7.97
CA ILE A 78 -25.70 -1.78 -7.33
C ILE A 78 -26.54 -2.17 -6.10
N VAL A 79 -27.52 -1.36 -5.69
CA VAL A 79 -28.42 -1.69 -4.56
C VAL A 79 -29.89 -1.52 -4.95
N ARG A 80 -30.41 -2.48 -5.73
CA ARG A 80 -31.80 -3.00 -5.70
C ARG A 80 -32.13 -3.72 -7.01
N THR A 81 -32.09 -5.05 -6.98
CA THR A 81 -33.16 -5.88 -7.55
C THR A 81 -33.39 -7.05 -6.59
N LYS A 82 -34.53 -6.98 -5.93
CA LYS A 82 -35.14 -8.01 -5.10
C LYS A 82 -36.01 -8.83 -6.06
N THR A 83 -35.66 -10.07 -6.34
CA THR A 83 -36.56 -11.02 -7.02
C THR A 83 -36.47 -12.34 -6.29
N ASN A 84 -37.60 -12.67 -5.65
CA ASN A 84 -37.90 -13.98 -5.09
C ASN A 84 -37.96 -15.00 -6.23
N HIS A 85 -37.20 -16.09 -6.15
CA HIS A 85 -37.56 -17.35 -6.78
C HIS A 85 -37.07 -18.51 -5.92
N SER A 86 -37.99 -19.43 -5.61
CA SER A 86 -37.75 -20.73 -4.98
C SER A 86 -36.80 -21.59 -5.84
N PRO A 87 -35.93 -22.39 -5.24
CA PRO A 87 -35.24 -23.45 -5.96
C PRO A 87 -36.10 -24.71 -6.02
N GLU A 88 -36.47 -25.08 -7.25
CA GLU A 88 -37.00 -26.40 -7.62
C GLU A 88 -35.84 -27.38 -7.78
N LEU A 89 -36.02 -28.58 -7.22
CA LEU A 89 -35.09 -29.70 -7.22
C LEU A 89 -34.94 -30.27 -8.63
N ILE A 90 -33.71 -30.39 -9.12
CA ILE A 90 -33.38 -31.29 -10.22
C ILE A 90 -32.20 -32.14 -9.79
N ALA A 91 -32.48 -33.44 -9.61
CA ALA A 91 -31.51 -34.51 -9.53
C ALA A 91 -30.91 -34.73 -10.92
N ILE A 92 -29.59 -34.90 -10.99
CA ILE A 92 -28.92 -35.48 -12.15
C ILE A 92 -27.90 -36.48 -11.63
N ASP A 93 -28.09 -37.70 -12.10
CA ASP A 93 -27.31 -38.88 -11.82
C ASP A 93 -25.86 -38.77 -12.35
N GLU A 94 -24.95 -39.38 -11.59
CA GLU A 94 -23.69 -39.97 -12.04
C GLU A 94 -23.95 -40.99 -13.19
N PRO A 95 -22.98 -41.38 -14.07
CA PRO A 95 -21.78 -42.03 -13.52
C PRO A 95 -20.50 -42.16 -14.41
N VAL A 96 -19.48 -42.72 -13.76
CA VAL A 96 -18.41 -43.62 -14.27
C VAL A 96 -17.24 -43.04 -15.11
N ASN A 97 -16.06 -43.56 -14.74
CA ASN A 97 -14.82 -43.77 -15.49
C ASN A 97 -13.75 -42.67 -15.53
N ALA A 98 -12.66 -42.90 -14.79
CA ALA A 98 -11.37 -43.23 -15.41
C ALA A 98 -10.42 -43.86 -14.38
N SER A 99 -10.03 -45.10 -14.64
CA SER A 99 -8.91 -45.79 -14.00
C SER A 99 -7.60 -45.47 -14.70
N SER A 100 -6.56 -45.34 -13.88
CA SER A 100 -5.19 -45.85 -14.08
C SER A 100 -4.19 -45.18 -15.02
N THR A 101 -2.93 -45.26 -14.55
CA THR A 101 -1.65 -45.22 -15.28
C THR A 101 -1.07 -43.81 -15.39
N THR A 102 0.06 -43.48 -14.77
CA THR A 102 1.40 -43.88 -15.26
C THR A 102 2.46 -43.69 -14.17
N ALA A 103 3.27 -44.73 -13.93
CA ALA A 103 4.53 -44.65 -13.20
C ALA A 103 5.59 -45.48 -13.96
N LEU A 104 6.55 -44.81 -14.58
CA LEU A 104 7.84 -45.30 -15.11
C LEU A 104 8.74 -44.04 -15.10
N ILE A 105 9.68 -43.86 -14.16
CA ILE A 105 11.04 -44.40 -14.11
C ILE A 105 11.67 -44.55 -15.50
N ASP A 106 12.44 -43.53 -15.90
CA ASP A 106 13.57 -43.69 -16.80
C ASP A 106 14.76 -42.92 -16.22
N ASP A 107 15.80 -43.70 -15.91
CA ASP A 107 17.06 -43.34 -15.31
C ASP A 107 18.10 -43.48 -16.43
N SER A 108 18.44 -42.36 -17.07
CA SER A 108 19.41 -42.34 -18.16
C SER A 108 20.47 -41.28 -17.92
N LYS A 109 21.52 -41.74 -17.25
CA LYS A 109 22.90 -41.24 -17.28
C LYS A 109 23.32 -40.91 -18.72
N LYS A 110 23.72 -39.66 -18.97
CA LYS A 110 24.63 -39.33 -20.07
C LYS A 110 25.62 -38.26 -19.62
N GLN A 111 26.85 -38.73 -19.34
CA GLN A 111 28.05 -37.91 -19.43
C GLN A 111 28.18 -37.39 -20.86
N GLU A 112 28.68 -36.17 -21.05
CA GLU A 112 29.79 -35.86 -21.97
C GLU A 112 29.86 -34.36 -22.34
N THR A 113 31.08 -33.85 -22.29
CA THR A 113 31.62 -32.62 -22.91
C THR A 113 31.20 -31.23 -22.40
N THR A 114 32.15 -30.67 -21.65
CA THR A 114 32.41 -29.25 -21.39
C THR A 114 32.54 -28.41 -22.66
N PRO A 115 31.88 -27.26 -22.74
CA PRO A 115 32.42 -26.08 -23.40
C PRO A 115 33.07 -25.19 -22.33
N ILE A 116 34.37 -24.97 -22.48
CA ILE A 116 35.10 -23.91 -21.78
C ILE A 116 34.56 -22.59 -22.34
N ASN A 117 33.56 -22.04 -21.66
CA ASN A 117 33.11 -20.67 -21.87
C ASN A 117 34.04 -19.78 -21.05
N ASP A 118 34.97 -19.14 -21.74
CA ASP A 118 35.75 -18.01 -21.25
C ASP A 118 34.80 -16.79 -21.18
N GLU A 119 33.85 -16.88 -20.24
CA GLU A 119 32.87 -15.86 -19.97
C GLU A 119 33.58 -14.81 -19.11
N THR A 120 34.11 -13.79 -19.79
CA THR A 120 34.59 -12.56 -19.17
C THR A 120 33.44 -11.98 -18.33
N GLU A 121 33.43 -12.29 -17.04
CA GLU A 121 32.50 -11.74 -16.06
C GLU A 121 32.64 -10.22 -16.09
N ILE A 122 31.72 -9.55 -16.79
CA ILE A 122 31.58 -8.10 -16.69
C ILE A 122 31.19 -7.83 -15.23
N PRO A 123 32.02 -7.15 -14.43
CA PRO A 123 31.70 -6.88 -13.04
C PRO A 123 30.41 -6.07 -13.01
N THR A 124 29.32 -6.72 -12.60
CA THR A 124 28.04 -6.05 -12.44
C THR A 124 28.26 -4.99 -11.36
N PRO A 125 28.05 -3.70 -11.65
CA PRO A 125 28.33 -2.64 -10.70
C PRO A 125 27.48 -2.87 -9.45
N GLN A 126 28.12 -3.31 -8.37
CA GLN A 126 27.48 -3.46 -7.08
C GLN A 126 27.04 -2.08 -6.62
N SER A 127 25.74 -1.80 -6.73
CA SER A 127 25.12 -0.61 -6.16
C SER A 127 25.50 -0.51 -4.69
N THR A 128 26.36 0.44 -4.35
CA THR A 128 26.90 0.59 -3.00
C THR A 128 25.85 1.29 -2.14
N ARG A 129 25.25 0.56 -1.21
CA ARG A 129 24.30 1.11 -0.24
C ARG A 129 24.99 2.20 0.59
N SER A 130 24.41 3.39 0.61
CA SER A 130 24.93 4.55 1.34
C SER A 130 23.94 5.01 2.41
N THR A 131 24.43 5.53 3.53
CA THR A 131 23.57 6.09 4.60
C THR A 131 23.30 7.59 4.42
N THR A 132 24.02 8.26 3.53
CA THR A 132 23.84 9.69 3.27
C THR A 132 23.78 9.95 1.78
N THR A 133 23.24 11.11 1.40
CA THR A 133 23.35 11.63 0.05
C THR A 133 23.50 13.15 0.09
N ASN A 134 24.50 13.66 -0.64
CA ASN A 134 24.63 15.08 -0.95
C ASN A 134 24.23 15.39 -2.40
N GLN A 135 23.70 14.41 -3.13
CA GLN A 135 23.47 14.52 -4.57
C GLN A 135 22.06 15.00 -4.90
N ILE A 136 21.08 14.69 -4.05
CA ILE A 136 19.66 14.95 -4.34
C ILE A 136 18.94 15.40 -3.08
N ASP A 137 18.09 16.42 -3.24
CA ASP A 137 17.17 16.86 -2.19
C ASP A 137 15.72 16.49 -2.58
N LEU A 138 15.15 15.50 -1.93
CA LEU A 138 13.75 15.07 -2.11
C LEU A 138 12.77 15.98 -1.38
N THR A 139 13.19 17.03 -0.66
CA THR A 139 12.32 17.90 0.14
C THR A 139 11.34 18.70 -0.73
N GLY A 140 10.06 18.69 -0.34
CA GLY A 140 9.04 19.49 -1.01
C GLY A 140 7.61 19.13 -0.63
N SER A 141 6.68 19.92 -1.15
CA SER A 141 5.25 19.62 -1.19
C SER A 141 4.90 19.12 -2.58
N TRP A 142 4.18 18.00 -2.64
CA TRP A 142 4.00 17.21 -3.84
C TRP A 142 2.54 16.86 -4.04
N LYS A 143 2.07 16.98 -5.28
CA LYS A 143 0.73 16.62 -5.70
C LYS A 143 0.77 15.44 -6.66
N LEU A 144 -0.01 14.40 -6.38
CA LEU A 144 -0.06 13.21 -7.22
C LEU A 144 -0.61 13.55 -8.61
N LEU A 145 0.13 13.16 -9.65
CA LEU A 145 -0.34 13.18 -11.03
C LEU A 145 -1.16 11.90 -11.27
N VAL A 146 -2.44 12.08 -11.58
CA VAL A 146 -3.38 10.97 -11.81
C VAL A 146 -3.89 11.04 -13.24
N ASP A 147 -3.44 10.09 -14.07
CA ASP A 147 -3.95 9.82 -15.40
C ASP A 147 -4.60 8.43 -15.47
N ASP A 148 -5.17 8.08 -16.63
CA ASP A 148 -5.86 6.81 -16.82
C ASP A 148 -4.90 5.61 -16.72
N ALA A 149 -3.63 5.79 -17.13
CA ALA A 149 -2.61 4.75 -17.05
C ALA A 149 -2.27 4.41 -15.59
N PHE A 150 -2.06 5.43 -14.75
CA PHE A 150 -1.87 5.28 -13.32
C PHE A 150 -3.06 4.62 -12.64
N LEU A 151 -4.30 5.03 -12.98
CA LEU A 151 -5.51 4.43 -12.38
C LEU A 151 -5.61 2.93 -12.70
N GLN A 152 -5.28 2.53 -13.92
CA GLN A 152 -5.24 1.13 -14.31
C GLN A 152 -4.15 0.37 -13.53
N GLN A 153 -2.93 0.91 -13.47
CA GLN A 153 -1.83 0.29 -12.72
C GLN A 153 -2.17 0.14 -11.23
N TYR A 154 -2.77 1.16 -10.61
CA TYR A 154 -3.16 1.13 -9.21
C TYR A 154 -4.31 0.14 -8.94
N GLN A 155 -5.27 0.02 -9.86
CA GLN A 155 -6.31 -1.01 -9.79
C GLN A 155 -5.71 -2.42 -9.82
N ASP A 156 -4.75 -2.67 -10.71
CA ASP A 156 -4.08 -3.97 -10.84
C ASP A 156 -3.24 -4.28 -9.59
N TYR A 157 -2.52 -3.29 -9.09
CA TYR A 157 -1.79 -3.37 -7.82
C TYR A 157 -2.71 -3.77 -6.66
N LEU A 158 -3.83 -3.07 -6.46
CA LEU A 158 -4.79 -3.38 -5.41
C LEU A 158 -5.43 -4.77 -5.59
N THR A 159 -5.66 -5.18 -6.84
CA THR A 159 -6.19 -6.52 -7.15
C THR A 159 -5.20 -7.60 -6.72
N LYS A 160 -3.91 -7.45 -7.04
CA LYS A 160 -2.85 -8.38 -6.63
C LYS A 160 -2.61 -8.40 -5.11
N LEU A 161 -2.84 -7.28 -4.43
CA LEU A 161 -2.89 -7.23 -2.96
C LEU A 161 -4.07 -8.01 -2.34
N GLY A 162 -5.01 -8.50 -3.16
CA GLY A 162 -6.19 -9.22 -2.70
C GLY A 162 -7.31 -8.30 -2.18
N GLN A 163 -7.28 -7.01 -2.53
CA GLN A 163 -8.32 -6.08 -2.10
C GLN A 163 -9.65 -6.40 -2.76
N PRO A 164 -10.78 -6.45 -2.02
CA PRO A 164 -12.08 -6.71 -2.61
C PRO A 164 -12.52 -5.55 -3.49
N PHE A 165 -13.29 -5.84 -4.55
CA PHE A 165 -13.69 -4.89 -5.59
C PHE A 165 -14.18 -3.53 -5.05
N TRP A 166 -15.06 -3.55 -4.05
CA TRP A 166 -15.67 -2.33 -3.52
C TRP A 166 -14.65 -1.45 -2.78
N VAL A 167 -13.63 -2.04 -2.15
CA VAL A 167 -12.53 -1.31 -1.51
C VAL A 167 -11.69 -0.61 -2.58
N ARG A 168 -11.39 -1.31 -3.69
CA ARG A 168 -10.63 -0.74 -4.81
C ARG A 168 -11.37 0.42 -5.47
N SER A 169 -12.68 0.29 -5.68
CA SER A 169 -13.53 1.37 -6.22
C SER A 169 -13.47 2.64 -5.36
N ILE A 170 -13.46 2.49 -4.02
CA ILE A 170 -13.30 3.64 -3.12
C ILE A 170 -11.88 4.22 -3.26
N ALA A 171 -10.84 3.38 -3.24
CA ALA A 171 -9.44 3.81 -3.38
C ALA A 171 -9.21 4.66 -4.64
N LEU A 172 -9.66 4.16 -5.80
CA LEU A 172 -9.57 4.87 -7.08
C LEU A 172 -10.31 6.21 -7.07
N SER A 173 -11.46 6.30 -6.38
CA SER A 173 -12.22 7.55 -6.31
C SER A 173 -11.54 8.65 -5.50
N ILE A 174 -10.63 8.28 -4.58
CA ILE A 174 -10.00 9.22 -3.65
C ILE A 174 -8.54 9.52 -3.97
N VAL A 175 -7.87 8.65 -4.73
CA VAL A 175 -6.41 8.72 -4.95
C VAL A 175 -5.97 10.05 -5.57
N ALA A 176 -6.80 10.64 -6.45
CA ALA A 176 -6.55 11.94 -7.08
C ALA A 176 -6.48 13.14 -6.11
N ARG A 177 -6.83 12.95 -4.83
CA ARG A 177 -6.75 13.97 -3.79
C ARG A 177 -5.61 13.73 -2.81
N THR A 178 -4.62 12.94 -3.23
CA THR A 178 -3.43 12.64 -2.43
C THR A 178 -2.36 13.70 -2.66
N THR A 179 -1.88 14.30 -1.57
CA THR A 179 -0.67 15.10 -1.53
C THR A 179 0.37 14.42 -0.64
N GLU A 180 1.64 14.69 -0.89
CA GLU A 180 2.76 14.21 -0.08
C GLU A 180 3.68 15.38 0.25
N GLU A 181 4.10 15.49 1.50
CA GLU A 181 5.16 16.38 1.96
C GLU A 181 6.35 15.51 2.36
N THR A 182 7.54 15.90 1.93
CA THR A 182 8.78 15.23 2.29
C THR A 182 9.77 16.24 2.85
N GLN A 183 10.52 15.83 3.87
CA GLN A 183 11.59 16.63 4.45
C GLN A 183 12.81 15.75 4.68
N GLN A 184 13.91 16.10 4.03
CA GLN A 184 15.20 15.49 4.28
C GLN A 184 15.96 16.27 5.34
N THR A 185 16.58 15.53 6.24
CA THR A 185 17.42 16.10 7.29
C THR A 185 18.75 15.36 7.35
N ARG A 186 19.77 16.02 7.91
CA ARG A 186 21.12 15.44 8.10
C ARG A 186 21.70 14.82 6.82
N GLN A 187 21.71 15.58 5.72
CA GLN A 187 22.31 15.12 4.45
C GLN A 187 21.72 13.77 3.97
N GLY A 188 20.40 13.61 4.12
CA GLY A 188 19.69 12.43 3.66
C GLY A 188 19.71 11.23 4.63
N GLU A 189 20.33 11.32 5.81
CA GLU A 189 20.26 10.26 6.83
C GLU A 189 18.82 10.00 7.34
N SER A 190 17.93 10.98 7.16
CA SER A 190 16.56 10.89 7.62
C SER A 190 15.63 11.54 6.60
N LEU A 191 14.60 10.80 6.21
CA LEU A 191 13.53 11.23 5.32
C LEU A 191 12.19 11.15 6.06
N TRP A 192 11.66 12.30 6.44
CA TRP A 192 10.29 12.42 6.92
C TRP A 192 9.33 12.52 5.73
N ILE A 193 8.23 11.79 5.80
CA ILE A 193 7.22 11.70 4.75
C ILE A 193 5.84 11.83 5.40
N LYS A 194 5.02 12.73 4.89
CA LYS A 194 3.63 12.92 5.31
C LYS A 194 2.71 12.91 4.09
N GLY A 195 1.82 11.93 4.02
CA GLY A 195 0.78 11.90 2.99
C GLY A 195 -0.57 12.35 3.53
N THR A 196 -1.32 13.10 2.73
CA THR A 196 -2.67 13.55 3.07
C THR A 196 -3.65 13.21 1.95
N ASN A 197 -4.83 12.70 2.30
CA ASN A 197 -5.96 12.52 1.39
C ASN A 197 -7.29 12.76 2.11
N VAL A 198 -8.43 12.56 1.43
CA VAL A 198 -9.78 12.78 2.02
C VAL A 198 -10.12 11.88 3.20
N ARG A 199 -9.35 10.82 3.45
CA ARG A 199 -9.51 9.91 4.58
C ARG A 199 -8.64 10.28 5.77
N GLY A 200 -7.66 11.17 5.57
CA GLY A 200 -6.86 11.79 6.63
C GLY A 200 -5.38 11.87 6.25
N THR A 201 -4.55 11.96 7.27
CA THR A 201 -3.09 12.15 7.15
C THR A 201 -2.36 10.96 7.77
N TRP A 202 -1.25 10.57 7.14
CA TRP A 202 -0.29 9.62 7.68
C TRP A 202 1.10 10.24 7.62
N GLU A 203 1.96 9.86 8.56
CA GLU A 203 3.34 10.34 8.65
C GLU A 203 4.29 9.23 9.07
N ARG A 204 5.54 9.30 8.60
CA ARG A 204 6.63 8.42 9.03
C ARG A 204 7.97 9.08 8.80
N THR A 205 8.94 8.73 9.63
CA THR A 205 10.35 9.07 9.43
C THR A 205 11.13 7.82 9.12
N LEU A 206 11.80 7.79 7.98
CA LEU A 206 12.69 6.72 7.58
C LEU A 206 14.12 7.17 7.88
N LEU A 207 14.75 6.53 8.87
CA LEU A 207 16.17 6.70 9.12
C LEU A 207 16.93 5.77 8.20
N THR A 208 17.99 6.25 7.57
CA THR A 208 18.90 5.38 6.82
C THR A 208 19.60 4.47 7.80
N THR A 209 19.29 3.19 7.75
CA THR A 209 19.79 2.19 8.68
C THR A 209 20.08 0.92 7.91
N THR A 210 21.27 0.37 8.16
CA THR A 210 21.61 -1.00 7.74
C THR A 210 21.11 -2.04 8.75
N SER A 211 20.53 -1.59 9.86
CA SER A 211 19.98 -2.44 10.93
C SER A 211 18.45 -2.46 10.92
N ASN A 212 17.87 -3.59 11.34
CA ASN A 212 16.43 -3.85 11.40
C ASN A 212 15.74 -2.99 12.48
N ALA A 213 15.52 -1.71 12.19
CA ALA A 213 14.69 -0.83 13.00
C ALA A 213 13.22 -1.23 12.87
N THR A 214 12.36 -0.75 13.77
CA THR A 214 10.91 -1.01 13.72
C THR A 214 10.13 0.28 13.52
N LEU A 215 8.99 0.17 12.83
CA LEU A 215 8.00 1.23 12.74
C LEU A 215 6.59 0.66 12.85
N THR A 216 5.66 1.48 13.31
CA THR A 216 4.24 1.13 13.32
C THR A 216 3.61 1.63 12.03
N THR A 217 3.09 0.72 11.21
CA THR A 217 2.36 1.07 10.01
C THR A 217 1.07 1.79 10.37
N ALA A 218 0.48 2.44 9.38
CA ALA A 218 -0.83 3.05 9.53
C ALA A 218 -1.84 2.03 10.14
N ASP A 219 -1.80 0.77 9.69
CA ASP A 219 -2.69 -0.31 10.14
C ASP A 219 -2.42 -0.83 11.56
N GLY A 220 -1.52 -0.17 12.29
CA GLY A 220 -1.15 -0.52 13.66
C GLY A 220 -0.23 -1.74 13.74
N GLU A 221 0.34 -2.20 12.62
CA GLU A 221 1.31 -3.29 12.64
C GLU A 221 2.70 -2.76 12.95
N THR A 222 3.38 -3.34 13.94
CA THR A 222 4.81 -3.10 14.12
C THR A 222 5.59 -3.99 13.16
N VAL A 223 6.28 -3.38 12.20
CA VAL A 223 7.06 -4.06 11.16
C VAL A 223 8.53 -3.68 11.28
N GLN A 224 9.40 -4.54 10.78
CA GLN A 224 10.81 -4.19 10.59
C GLN A 224 10.94 -3.30 9.36
N TYR A 225 11.86 -2.34 9.40
CA TYR A 225 12.20 -1.54 8.25
C TYR A 225 13.71 -1.34 8.13
N GLU A 226 14.14 -1.14 6.88
CA GLU A 226 15.49 -0.75 6.48
C GLU A 226 15.37 0.34 5.41
N ALA A 227 16.30 1.28 5.37
CA ALA A 227 16.35 2.33 4.36
C ALA A 227 17.79 2.76 4.07
N TRP A 228 18.08 3.08 2.82
CA TRP A 228 19.42 3.49 2.36
C TRP A 228 19.32 4.26 1.04
N TRP A 229 20.47 4.74 0.58
CA TRP A 229 20.65 5.40 -0.72
C TRP A 229 21.38 4.48 -1.70
N GLU A 230 20.86 4.41 -2.93
CA GLU A 230 21.50 3.82 -4.11
C GLU A 230 21.73 4.96 -5.12
N GLY A 231 22.84 5.69 -4.95
CA GLY A 231 23.08 6.94 -5.68
C GLY A 231 22.00 7.99 -5.37
N PRO A 232 21.25 8.51 -6.37
CA PRO A 232 20.18 9.48 -6.15
C PRO A 232 18.83 8.83 -5.75
N VAL A 233 18.79 7.51 -5.56
CA VAL A 233 17.55 6.79 -5.25
C VAL A 233 17.52 6.44 -3.77
N HIS A 234 16.50 6.92 -3.06
CA HIS A 234 16.20 6.46 -1.71
C HIS A 234 15.44 5.15 -1.79
N VAL A 235 15.96 4.10 -1.18
CA VAL A 235 15.34 2.78 -1.11
C VAL A 235 14.93 2.50 0.32
N SER A 236 13.74 1.93 0.50
CA SER A 236 13.28 1.49 1.82
C SER A 236 12.46 0.22 1.71
N TRP A 237 12.54 -0.61 2.74
CA TRP A 237 11.75 -1.82 2.87
C TRP A 237 10.97 -1.85 4.17
N LEU A 238 9.74 -2.36 4.12
CA LEU A 238 8.96 -2.80 5.26
C LEU A 238 8.85 -4.32 5.19
N ARG A 239 9.42 -5.02 6.17
CA ARG A 239 9.52 -6.47 6.22
C ARG A 239 8.52 -7.06 7.21
N GLY A 240 8.00 -8.24 6.89
CA GLY A 240 7.18 -9.03 7.81
C GLY A 240 5.78 -8.48 8.05
N VAL A 241 5.24 -7.73 7.08
CA VAL A 241 3.84 -7.28 7.08
C VAL A 241 2.93 -8.51 7.14
N GLN A 242 1.91 -8.52 7.99
CA GLN A 242 0.95 -9.63 8.08
C GLN A 242 -0.30 -9.40 7.24
N LYS A 243 -0.65 -8.12 7.00
CA LYS A 243 -1.71 -7.75 6.06
C LYS A 243 -1.43 -8.27 4.65
N TYR A 244 -2.51 -8.30 3.86
CA TYR A 244 -2.47 -8.71 2.45
C TYR A 244 -1.93 -10.14 2.26
N GLY A 245 -2.10 -11.03 3.23
CA GLY A 245 -1.61 -12.42 3.17
C GLY A 245 -0.12 -12.59 3.50
N GLY A 246 0.53 -11.57 4.05
CA GLY A 246 1.94 -11.62 4.43
C GLY A 246 2.88 -11.20 3.30
N GLY A 247 3.92 -10.42 3.63
CA GLY A 247 4.93 -10.03 2.63
C GLY A 247 5.87 -8.92 3.08
N SER A 248 6.50 -8.30 2.09
CA SER A 248 7.34 -7.12 2.25
C SER A 248 6.95 -6.03 1.25
N PHE A 249 7.01 -4.76 1.67
CA PHE A 249 6.91 -3.63 0.75
C PHE A 249 8.30 -3.05 0.51
N GLU A 250 8.63 -2.84 -0.75
CA GLU A 250 9.78 -2.05 -1.19
C GLU A 250 9.28 -0.71 -1.73
N SER A 251 9.98 0.37 -1.42
CA SER A 251 9.73 1.70 -1.99
C SER A 251 11.04 2.32 -2.46
N ARG A 252 11.07 2.74 -3.73
CA ARG A 252 12.18 3.46 -4.36
C ARG A 252 11.73 4.86 -4.70
N ARG A 253 12.46 5.89 -4.27
CA ARG A 253 12.10 7.30 -4.45
C ARG A 253 13.25 8.08 -5.09
N PHE A 254 12.94 8.85 -6.13
CA PHE A 254 13.92 9.64 -6.86
C PHE A 254 13.25 10.82 -7.58
N LEU A 255 14.04 11.81 -7.98
CA LEU A 255 13.57 12.87 -8.87
C LEU A 255 13.88 12.50 -10.32
N THR A 256 12.91 12.75 -11.18
CA THR A 256 13.14 12.77 -12.64
C THR A 256 13.97 14.00 -13.02
N PRO A 257 14.60 14.03 -14.22
CA PRO A 257 15.26 15.23 -14.73
C PRO A 257 14.35 16.46 -14.81
N ALA A 258 13.03 16.24 -14.95
CA ALA A 258 12.01 17.30 -14.94
C ALA A 258 11.64 17.82 -13.54
N GLY A 259 12.25 17.27 -12.47
CA GLY A 259 11.99 17.67 -11.09
C GLY A 259 10.72 17.06 -10.47
N SER A 260 10.05 16.13 -11.14
CA SER A 260 8.95 15.35 -10.56
C SER A 260 9.49 14.29 -9.60
N LEU A 261 8.85 14.13 -8.44
CA LEU A 261 9.13 13.05 -7.50
C LEU A 261 8.45 11.77 -7.99
N VAL A 262 9.21 10.72 -8.15
CA VAL A 262 8.71 9.38 -8.47
C VAL A 262 8.90 8.49 -7.25
N CYS A 263 7.86 7.73 -6.92
CA CYS A 263 7.91 6.64 -5.95
C CYS A 263 7.47 5.36 -6.64
N GLU A 264 8.34 4.38 -6.75
CA GLU A 264 7.97 3.02 -7.14
C GLU A 264 7.66 2.24 -5.86
N SER A 265 6.55 1.52 -5.83
CA SER A 265 6.15 0.66 -4.73
C SER A 265 5.93 -0.76 -5.22
N THR A 266 6.62 -1.70 -4.59
CA THR A 266 6.56 -3.12 -4.93
C THR A 266 6.17 -3.91 -3.70
N PHE A 267 5.15 -4.76 -3.81
CA PHE A 267 4.78 -5.73 -2.78
C PHE A 267 5.26 -7.11 -3.18
N HIS A 268 6.07 -7.69 -2.31
CA HIS A 268 6.65 -9.02 -2.43
C HIS A 268 5.89 -9.96 -1.48
N PRO A 269 4.91 -10.75 -1.96
CA PRO A 269 4.15 -11.66 -1.12
C PRO A 269 5.05 -12.77 -0.56
N ASN A 270 4.76 -13.25 0.65
CA ASN A 270 5.44 -14.43 1.21
C ASN A 270 5.01 -15.73 0.50
N ASP A 271 3.80 -15.73 -0.06
CA ASP A 271 3.24 -16.84 -0.80
C ASP A 271 3.78 -16.84 -2.23
N ALA A 272 4.61 -17.84 -2.56
CA ALA A 272 5.24 -18.00 -3.86
C ALA A 272 4.24 -18.25 -5.01
N THR A 273 2.98 -18.58 -4.70
CA THR A 273 1.92 -18.73 -5.72
C THR A 273 1.33 -17.39 -6.16
N ARG A 274 1.67 -16.30 -5.47
CA ARG A 274 1.16 -14.95 -5.77
C ARG A 274 2.20 -14.12 -6.49
N ASP A 275 1.74 -13.39 -7.49
CA ASP A 275 2.58 -12.44 -8.22
C ASP A 275 2.94 -11.23 -7.36
N THR A 276 4.15 -10.71 -7.60
CA THR A 276 4.55 -9.38 -7.16
C THR A 276 3.61 -8.32 -7.73
N ALA A 277 3.25 -7.35 -6.88
CA ALA A 277 2.42 -6.20 -7.26
C ALA A 277 3.29 -4.94 -7.30
N CYS A 278 3.23 -4.18 -8.39
CA CYS A 278 3.98 -2.93 -8.54
C CYS A 278 3.06 -1.76 -8.88
N VAL A 279 3.38 -0.56 -8.40
CA VAL A 279 2.74 0.70 -8.80
C VAL A 279 3.76 1.84 -8.76
N THR A 280 3.64 2.77 -9.70
CA THR A 280 4.51 3.94 -9.81
C THR A 280 3.70 5.20 -9.54
N TRP A 281 4.05 5.92 -8.49
CA TRP A 281 3.44 7.19 -8.11
C TRP A 281 4.31 8.31 -8.64
N THR A 282 3.74 9.18 -9.49
CA THR A 282 4.45 10.37 -9.97
C THR A 282 3.82 11.61 -9.37
N PHE A 283 4.62 12.47 -8.77
CA PHE A 283 4.17 13.70 -8.16
C PHE A 283 4.82 14.91 -8.79
N VAL A 284 4.03 15.97 -8.95
CA VAL A 284 4.50 17.29 -9.34
C VAL A 284 4.66 18.17 -8.12
N LYS A 285 5.67 19.04 -8.11
CA LYS A 285 5.91 19.97 -7.01
C LYS A 285 4.76 20.99 -6.94
N GLU A 286 4.20 21.21 -5.75
CA GLU A 286 3.25 22.30 -5.53
C GLU A 286 4.00 23.63 -5.53
N GLN A 287 3.45 24.62 -6.24
CA GLN A 287 3.97 25.98 -6.34
C GLN A 287 3.58 26.82 -5.12
#